data_AF-A0A0V0GTF4-F1
#
_entry.id   AF-A0A0V0GTF4-F1
#
_cell.length_a   1.000
_cell.length_b   1.000
_cell.length_c   1.000
_cell.angle_alpha   90.00
_cell.angle_beta   90.00
_cell.angle_gamma   90.00
#
_symmetry.space_group_name_H-M   'P 1'
#
loop_
_entity.id
_entity.type
_entity.pdbx_description
1 polymer ?
#
loop_
_entity_poly.entity_id
_entity_poly.type
_entity_poly.pdbx_seq_one_letter_code
_entity_poly.pdbx_strand_id
1 'polypeptide(L)'
;MSNNNIVEKAIKSLGKGFDLTSDFRLKYCKGDERLVLLNENLKKELMVPGFGAYENVPIDIKCDKGDRVRFQSDILDFNQMY
;
A
#
# COMPACT_ATOMS: atom_id res chain seq x y z
N MET A 1 -10.51 16.21 -7.52
CA MET A 1 -9.30 15.35 -7.53
C MET A 1 -9.58 14.21 -8.50
N SER A 2 -8.81 14.06 -9.57
CA SER A 2 -9.02 12.94 -10.51
C SER A 2 -8.64 11.62 -9.82
N ASN A 3 -9.45 10.58 -10.02
CA ASN A 3 -9.25 9.25 -9.42
C ASN A 3 -7.87 8.65 -9.75
N ASN A 4 -7.26 9.05 -10.88
CA ASN A 4 -5.92 8.63 -11.31
C ASN A 4 -4.84 8.93 -10.26
N ASN A 5 -4.99 9.99 -9.46
CA ASN A 5 -4.00 10.40 -8.47
C ASN A 5 -3.89 9.40 -7.30
N ILE A 6 -4.97 8.68 -6.97
CA ILE A 6 -5.02 7.83 -5.77
C ILE A 6 -4.25 6.53 -6.02
N VAL A 7 -4.47 5.89 -7.17
CA VAL A 7 -3.81 4.62 -7.52
C VAL A 7 -2.32 4.81 -7.71
N GLU A 8 -1.91 5.88 -8.41
CA GLU A 8 -0.49 6.19 -8.56
C GLU A 8 0.21 6.43 -7.22
N LYS A 9 -0.45 7.13 -6.29
CA LYS A 9 0.04 7.29 -4.92
C LYS A 9 0.17 5.96 -4.19
N ALA A 10 -0.81 5.07 -4.32
CA ALA A 10 -0.75 3.74 -3.74
C ALA A 10 0.44 2.95 -4.30
N ILE A 11 0.61 2.90 -5.62
CA ILE A 11 1.74 2.20 -6.27
C ILE A 11 3.09 2.78 -5.82
N LYS A 12 3.20 4.12 -5.72
CA LYS A 12 4.43 4.79 -5.25
C LYS A 12 4.71 4.60 -3.76
N SER A 13 3.68 4.30 -2.95
CA SER A 13 3.83 4.06 -1.51
C SER A 13 4.27 2.63 -1.17
N LEU A 14 4.06 1.66 -2.06
CA LEU A 14 4.50 0.28 -1.82
C LEU A 14 6.01 0.22 -1.60
N GLY A 15 6.41 -0.42 -0.51
CA GLY A 15 7.82 -0.52 -0.11
C GLY A 15 8.34 0.65 0.73
N LYS A 16 7.55 1.70 0.98
CA LYS A 16 7.95 2.80 1.87
C LYS A 16 7.76 2.45 3.35
N GLY A 17 8.54 3.08 4.21
CA GLY A 17 8.37 2.97 5.66
C GLY A 17 7.12 3.71 6.13
N PHE A 18 6.63 3.35 7.31
CA PHE A 18 5.61 4.10 8.05
C PHE A 18 5.88 3.98 9.55
N ASP A 19 5.32 4.87 10.34
CA ASP A 19 5.47 4.85 11.79
C ASP A 19 4.22 4.21 12.42
N LEU A 20 4.43 3.04 13.04
CA LEU A 20 3.41 2.20 13.68
C LEU A 20 2.70 2.90 14.84
N THR A 21 3.37 3.84 15.52
CA THR A 21 2.77 4.60 16.63
C THR A 21 1.93 5.77 16.14
N SER A 22 2.04 6.07 14.84
CA SER A 22 1.35 7.17 14.17
C SER A 22 0.32 6.63 13.15
N ASP A 23 0.05 7.38 12.09
CA ASP A 23 -1.01 7.12 11.15
C ASP A 23 -0.53 6.35 9.91
N PHE A 24 -1.20 5.24 9.60
CA PHE A 24 -0.86 4.32 8.49
C PHE A 24 -1.40 4.77 7.13
N ARG A 25 -2.14 5.87 7.04
CA ARG A 25 -2.66 6.35 5.76
C ARG A 25 -1.51 6.66 4.81
N LEU A 26 -1.71 6.36 3.53
CA LEU A 26 -0.72 6.54 2.46
C LEU A 26 -0.03 7.92 2.42
N LYS A 27 -0.73 8.98 2.85
CA LYS A 27 -0.18 10.34 2.91
C LYS A 27 0.94 10.54 3.94
N TYR A 28 1.15 9.57 4.84
CA TYR A 28 2.17 9.62 5.88
C TYR A 28 3.29 8.59 5.70
N CYS A 29 3.33 7.89 4.57
CA CYS A 29 4.48 7.07 4.19
C CYS A 29 5.77 7.90 4.29
N LYS A 30 6.80 7.29 4.86
CA LYS A 30 8.10 7.89 5.16
C LYS A 30 9.14 7.47 4.12
N GLY A 31 10.12 8.34 3.92
CA GLY A 31 11.23 8.13 3.00
C GLY A 31 10.90 8.57 1.57
N ASP A 32 11.91 9.10 0.90
CA ASP A 32 11.83 9.47 -0.52
C ASP A 32 11.86 8.21 -1.40
N GLU A 33 12.70 7.24 -1.01
CA GLU A 33 12.89 5.96 -1.68
C GLU A 33 12.12 4.80 -1.02
N ARG A 34 12.11 3.66 -1.70
CA ARG A 34 11.57 2.40 -1.17
C ARG A 34 12.62 1.70 -0.31
N LEU A 35 12.18 1.08 0.79
CA LEU A 35 13.00 0.24 1.66
C LEU A 35 13.13 -1.20 1.12
N VAL A 36 12.34 -1.57 0.12
CA VAL A 36 12.40 -2.87 -0.56
C VAL A 36 12.77 -2.69 -2.03
N LEU A 37 13.57 -3.62 -2.55
CA LEU A 37 13.94 -3.63 -3.96
C LEU A 37 12.80 -4.21 -4.80
N LEU A 38 12.41 -3.48 -5.84
CA LEU A 38 11.52 -3.96 -6.89
C LEU A 38 12.28 -4.01 -8.21
N ASN A 39 11.86 -4.90 -9.11
CA ASN A 39 12.39 -4.95 -10.46
C ASN A 39 11.82 -3.79 -11.30
N GLU A 40 12.58 -2.71 -11.40
CA GLU A 40 12.22 -1.53 -12.20
C GLU A 40 12.42 -1.72 -13.71
N ASN A 41 13.12 -2.79 -14.12
CA ASN A 41 13.40 -3.07 -15.54
C ASN A 41 12.26 -3.85 -16.20
N LEU A 42 11.55 -4.69 -15.44
CA LEU A 42 10.40 -5.46 -15.92
C LEU A 42 9.11 -4.80 -15.46
N LYS A 43 8.36 -4.27 -16.41
CA LYS A 43 7.11 -3.56 -16.17
C LYS A 43 5.95 -4.25 -16.88
N LYS A 44 4.74 -4.05 -16.35
CA LYS A 44 3.49 -4.57 -16.91
C LYS A 44 2.37 -3.54 -16.82
N GLU A 45 1.30 -3.79 -17.55
CA GLU A 45 -0.01 -3.21 -17.26
C GLU A 45 -0.58 -3.85 -15.99
N LEU A 46 -1.08 -3.02 -15.07
CA LEU A 46 -1.75 -3.42 -13.85
C LEU A 46 -3.23 -3.05 -13.91
N MET A 47 -4.09 -4.05 -13.87
CA MET A 47 -5.54 -3.85 -13.72
C MET A 47 -5.90 -3.61 -12.27
N VAL A 48 -6.55 -2.48 -11.99
CA VAL A 48 -7.03 -2.10 -10.66
C VAL A 48 -8.56 -2.12 -10.66
N PRO A 49 -9.20 -3.00 -9.86
CA PRO A 49 -10.66 -3.09 -9.79
C PRO A 49 -11.31 -1.74 -9.47
N GLY A 50 -12.22 -1.28 -10.35
CA GLY A 50 -12.91 0.01 -10.19
C GLY A 50 -12.12 1.24 -10.63
N PHE A 51 -10.84 1.10 -11.00
CA PHE A 51 -9.99 2.22 -11.42
C PHE A 51 -9.37 2.06 -12.83
N GLY A 52 -9.42 0.86 -13.42
CA GLY A 52 -8.94 0.60 -14.78
C GLY A 52 -7.49 0.13 -14.85
N ALA A 53 -6.88 0.29 -16.03
CA ALA A 53 -5.53 -0.16 -16.32
C ALA A 53 -4.47 0.93 -16.02
N TYR A 54 -3.32 0.50 -15.48
CA TYR A 54 -2.17 1.36 -15.18
C TYR A 54 -0.91 0.77 -15.81
N GLU A 55 -0.30 1.53 -16.71
CA GLU A 55 0.89 1.11 -17.44
C GLU A 55 2.18 1.29 -16.64
N ASN A 56 3.25 0.64 -17.10
CA ASN A 56 4.60 0.81 -16.60
C ASN A 56 4.78 0.52 -15.09
N VAL A 57 4.01 -0.43 -14.56
CA VAL A 57 4.09 -0.82 -13.15
C VAL A 57 5.12 -1.95 -12.99
N PRO A 58 6.05 -1.87 -12.02
CA PRO A 58 6.98 -2.97 -11.71
C PRO A 58 6.27 -4.33 -11.58
N ILE A 59 6.86 -5.38 -12.16
CA ILE A 59 6.24 -6.71 -12.24
C ILE A 59 5.88 -7.30 -10.87
N ASP A 60 6.65 -6.94 -9.84
CA ASP A 60 6.51 -7.40 -8.46
C ASP A 60 5.26 -6.84 -7.77
N ILE A 61 4.71 -5.73 -8.28
CA ILE A 61 3.48 -5.13 -7.75
C ILE A 61 2.28 -5.89 -8.31
N LYS A 62 1.40 -6.34 -7.41
CA LYS A 62 0.15 -7.03 -7.75
C LYS A 62 -1.02 -6.28 -7.12
N CYS A 63 -2.15 -6.30 -7.81
CA CYS A 63 -3.41 -5.81 -7.29
C CYS A 63 -4.37 -6.99 -7.26
N ASP A 64 -4.96 -7.24 -6.10
CA ASP A 64 -6.01 -8.22 -5.91
C ASP A 64 -7.25 -7.49 -5.37
N LYS A 65 -8.42 -8.11 -5.48
CA LYS A 65 -9.70 -7.55 -5.03
C LYS A 65 -9.69 -7.23 -3.53
N GLY A 66 -8.86 -7.92 -2.77
CA GLY A 66 -8.81 -7.86 -1.31
C GLY A 66 -10.09 -8.42 -0.69
N ASP A 67 -9.98 -8.94 0.53
CA ASP A 67 -11.16 -9.31 1.29
C ASP A 67 -11.72 -8.09 2.01
N ARG A 68 -13.04 -7.89 1.96
CA ARG A 68 -13.72 -6.84 2.75
C ARG A 68 -13.88 -7.29 4.20
N VAL A 69 -12.78 -7.63 4.86
CA VAL A 69 -12.74 -8.09 6.24
C VAL A 69 -11.98 -7.06 7.06
N ARG A 70 -12.61 -6.61 8.16
CA ARG A 70 -11.96 -5.80 9.18
C ARG A 70 -11.76 -6.69 10.40
N PHE A 71 -10.51 -7.00 10.70
CA PHE A 71 -10.14 -7.57 11.98
C PHE A 71 -10.00 -6.43 12.99
N GLN A 72 -10.68 -6.56 14.12
CA GLN A 72 -10.55 -5.66 15.25
C GLN A 72 -10.19 -6.54 16.44
N SER A 73 -9.04 -6.27 17.05
CA SER A 73 -8.75 -6.76 18.39
C SER A 73 -9.34 -5.79 19.40
N ASP A 74 -9.78 -6.31 20.54
CA ASP A 74 -10.05 -5.47 21.69
C ASP A 74 -8.74 -4.84 22.19
N ILE A 75 -8.87 -3.72 22.91
CA ILE A 75 -7.74 -3.16 23.65
C ILE A 75 -7.51 -4.08 24.84
N LEU A 76 -6.31 -4.65 24.94
CA LEU A 76 -5.94 -5.46 26.10
C LEU A 76 -5.79 -4.55 27.33
N ASP A 77 -6.37 -4.97 28.44
CA ASP A 77 -6.05 -4.40 29.74
C ASP A 77 -4.60 -4.71 30.09
N PHE A 78 -3.95 -3.84 30.88
CA PHE A 78 -2.55 -4.02 31.28
C PHE A 78 -2.29 -5.41 31.90
N ASN A 79 -3.26 -5.94 32.66
CA ASN A 79 -3.16 -7.24 33.31
C ASN A 79 -3.26 -8.44 32.35
N GLN A 80 -3.60 -8.21 31.08
CA GLN A 80 -3.70 -9.24 30.03
C GLN A 80 -2.45 -9.28 29.12
N MET A 81 -1.48 -8.38 29.32
CA MET A 81 -0.25 -8.31 28.52
C MET A 81 0.81 -9.34 28.93
N TYR A 82 0.63 -10.03 30.06
CA TYR A 82 1.55 -11.03 30.61
C TYR A 82 0.93 -12.42 30.63
#